data_AF-A0A7N2LGU1-F1
#
_entry.id   AF-A0A7N2LGU1-F1
#
_cell.length_a   1.000
_cell.length_b   1.000
_cell.length_c   1.000
_cell.angle_alpha   90.00
_cell.angle_beta   90.00
_cell.angle_gamma   90.00
#
_symmetry.space_group_name_H-M   'P 1'
#
loop_
_entity.id
_entity.type
_entity.pdbx_description
1 polymer ?
#
loop_
_entity_poly.entity_id
_entity_poly.type
_entity_poly.pdbx_seq_one_letter_code
_entity_poly.pdbx_strand_id
1 'polypeptide(L)'
;MSTAFYQCCNDMICKWESLVSKEGSIELDIWPYLQTLTSDVISRTAFGSSYEEGRSIFELQKEQAEIAMITVQSIYIPGWRFLPTKINNRMKKIDKEIQASLKGIINKREKAIKASEARADDLLGILLESNLKEIQEHGNNKNVGMNLQDVIEECKTFYFAGQETIAALLVWTMIILGRYPSWQARAREEVLQVFGKNKPEFDGLNHLKVVPTSFLSYRNIS
;
A
#
# COMPACT_ATOMS: atom_id res chain seq x y z
N MET A 1 -11.16 -12.31 4.47
CA MET A 1 -9.88 -11.59 4.53
C MET A 1 -9.03 -12.21 3.44
N SER A 2 -8.46 -11.42 2.52
CA SER A 2 -7.57 -12.03 1.53
C SER A 2 -6.42 -12.72 2.29
N THR A 3 -5.99 -13.88 1.82
CA THR A 3 -4.92 -14.66 2.44
C THR A 3 -3.66 -13.82 2.65
N ALA A 4 -3.45 -12.81 1.78
CA ALA A 4 -2.34 -11.88 1.85
C ALA A 4 -2.36 -11.00 3.11
N PHE A 5 -3.50 -10.38 3.48
CA PHE A 5 -3.56 -9.53 4.69
C PHE A 5 -3.12 -10.28 5.94
N TYR A 6 -3.63 -11.50 6.12
CA TYR A 6 -3.24 -12.33 7.25
C TYR A 6 -1.76 -12.70 7.21
N GLN A 7 -1.25 -13.10 6.04
CA GLN A 7 0.16 -13.47 5.88
C GLN A 7 1.08 -12.30 6.21
N CYS A 8 0.84 -11.11 5.65
CA CYS A 8 1.67 -9.93 5.90
C CYS A 8 1.64 -9.52 7.39
N CYS A 9 0.47 -9.56 8.03
CA CYS A 9 0.36 -9.31 9.48
C CYS A 9 1.13 -10.34 10.31
N ASN A 10 1.01 -11.63 9.95
CA ASN A 10 1.68 -12.71 10.65
C ASN A 10 3.21 -12.62 10.48
N ASP A 11 3.70 -12.33 9.27
CA ASP A 11 5.13 -12.15 8.99
C ASP A 11 5.72 -11.01 9.84
N MET A 12 4.99 -9.89 9.97
CA MET A 12 5.37 -8.77 10.83
C MET A 12 5.41 -9.17 12.31
N ILE A 13 4.37 -9.87 12.81
CA ILE A 13 4.29 -10.32 14.20
C ILE A 13 5.41 -11.30 14.52
N CYS A 14 5.65 -12.30 13.67
CA CYS A 14 6.75 -13.25 13.85
C CYS A 14 8.11 -12.54 13.88
N LYS A 15 8.28 -11.50 13.06
CA LYS A 15 9.49 -10.66 13.12
C LYS A 15 9.60 -9.94 14.46
N TRP A 16 8.52 -9.36 14.97
CA TRP A 16 8.52 -8.73 16.30
C TRP A 16 8.82 -9.73 17.42
N GLU A 17 8.20 -10.90 17.40
CA GLU A 17 8.45 -11.98 18.36
C GLU A 17 9.91 -12.44 18.34
N SER A 18 10.54 -12.49 17.16
CA SER A 18 11.96 -12.85 17.02
C SER A 18 12.93 -11.81 17.61
N LEU A 19 12.49 -10.54 17.71
CA LEU A 19 13.27 -9.45 18.31
C LEU A 19 13.17 -9.43 19.83
N VAL A 20 12.13 -10.06 20.40
CA VAL A 20 11.94 -10.18 21.84
C VAL A 20 12.80 -11.34 22.35
N SER A 21 13.73 -11.08 23.27
CA SER A 21 14.50 -12.13 23.93
C SER A 21 13.60 -12.97 24.85
N LYS A 22 13.99 -14.21 25.16
CA LYS A 22 13.20 -15.15 25.97
C LYS A 22 12.77 -14.64 27.37
N GLU A 23 13.38 -13.57 27.87
CA GLU A 23 13.23 -13.11 29.25
C GLU A 23 12.84 -11.63 29.39
N GLY A 24 12.48 -10.93 28.30
CA GLY A 24 12.36 -9.47 28.36
C GLY A 24 11.28 -8.82 27.51
N SER A 25 11.21 -7.50 27.64
CA SER A 25 10.48 -6.58 26.76
C SER A 25 11.48 -5.73 25.98
N ILE A 26 11.11 -5.30 24.78
CA ILE A 26 11.90 -4.40 23.93
C ILE A 26 11.05 -3.18 23.56
N GLU A 27 11.69 -2.01 23.48
CA GLU A 27 11.11 -0.81 22.88
C GLU A 27 11.36 -0.83 21.36
N LEU A 28 10.31 -0.69 20.56
CA LEU A 28 10.37 -0.81 19.11
C LEU A 28 9.71 0.39 18.44
N ASP A 29 10.41 1.00 17.48
CA ASP A 29 9.78 1.90 16.53
C ASP A 29 8.98 1.08 15.51
N ILE A 30 7.65 1.15 15.62
CA ILE A 30 6.70 0.41 14.79
C ILE A 30 6.48 1.05 13.40
N TRP A 31 6.86 2.31 13.19
CA TRP A 31 6.55 3.05 11.96
C TRP A 31 7.11 2.35 10.70
N PRO A 32 8.40 1.95 10.64
CA PRO A 32 8.96 1.27 9.47
C PRO A 32 8.31 -0.09 9.19
N TYR A 33 7.86 -0.79 10.24
CA TYR A 33 7.19 -2.09 10.11
C TYR A 33 5.80 -1.94 9.53
N LEU A 34 5.05 -0.93 9.95
CA LEU A 34 3.72 -0.66 9.43
C LEU A 34 3.76 -0.12 8.00
N GLN A 35 4.76 0.68 7.63
CA GLN A 35 5.01 1.02 6.23
C GLN A 35 5.22 -0.25 5.41
N THR A 36 6.16 -1.11 5.82
CA THR A 36 6.45 -2.39 5.15
C THR A 36 5.20 -3.29 5.04
N LEU A 37 4.41 -3.41 6.10
CA LEU A 37 3.16 -4.18 6.12
C LEU A 37 2.20 -3.68 5.03
N THR A 38 1.94 -2.39 4.98
CA THR A 38 1.00 -1.81 4.01
C THR A 38 1.52 -1.90 2.58
N SER A 39 2.82 -1.72 2.36
CA SER A 39 3.49 -1.96 1.08
C SER A 39 3.31 -3.39 0.57
N ASP A 40 3.49 -4.39 1.44
CA ASP A 40 3.35 -5.80 1.08
C ASP A 40 1.89 -6.15 0.78
N VAL A 41 0.97 -5.67 1.61
CA VAL A 41 -0.48 -5.85 1.40
C VAL A 41 -0.91 -5.30 0.05
N ILE A 42 -0.59 -4.05 -0.30
CA ILE A 42 -1.01 -3.48 -1.58
C ILE A 42 -0.31 -4.19 -2.75
N SER A 43 0.98 -4.54 -2.63
CA SER A 43 1.71 -5.27 -3.68
C SER A 43 1.05 -6.61 -4.01
N ARG A 44 0.71 -7.40 -2.97
CA ARG A 44 0.09 -8.72 -3.15
C ARG A 44 -1.36 -8.65 -3.60
N THR A 45 -2.13 -7.69 -3.09
CA THR A 45 -3.59 -7.66 -3.31
C THR A 45 -4.02 -6.83 -4.52
N ALA A 46 -3.30 -5.76 -4.84
CA ALA A 46 -3.65 -4.90 -5.97
C ALA A 46 -2.86 -5.25 -7.24
N PHE A 47 -1.63 -5.75 -7.12
CA PHE A 47 -0.74 -5.95 -8.27
C PHE A 47 -0.34 -7.41 -8.52
N GLY A 48 -0.70 -8.31 -7.60
CA GLY A 48 -0.28 -9.71 -7.65
C GLY A 48 1.24 -9.90 -7.62
N SER A 49 1.98 -8.88 -7.15
CA SER A 49 3.43 -8.85 -7.06
C SER A 49 3.87 -9.12 -5.62
N SER A 50 5.15 -9.46 -5.41
CA SER A 50 5.70 -9.51 -4.06
C SER A 50 6.11 -8.11 -3.58
N TYR A 51 6.25 -7.93 -2.26
CA TYR A 51 6.80 -6.70 -1.69
C TYR A 51 8.18 -6.37 -2.28
N GLU A 52 9.03 -7.36 -2.53
CA GLU A 52 10.37 -7.15 -3.08
C GLU A 52 10.31 -6.50 -4.47
N GLU A 53 9.30 -6.85 -5.29
CA GLU A 53 9.08 -6.23 -6.61
C GLU A 53 8.60 -4.77 -6.49
N GLY A 54 7.81 -4.45 -5.45
CA GLY A 54 7.30 -3.10 -5.20
C GLY A 54 8.23 -2.19 -4.38
N ARG A 55 9.20 -2.76 -3.64
CA ARG A 55 10.02 -2.04 -2.65
C ARG A 55 10.75 -0.83 -3.24
N SER A 56 11.37 -0.99 -4.41
CA SER A 56 12.07 0.10 -5.09
C SER A 56 11.12 1.25 -5.45
N ILE A 57 9.89 0.93 -5.86
CA ILE A 57 8.87 1.93 -6.21
C ILE A 57 8.52 2.77 -4.98
N PHE A 58 8.30 2.13 -3.83
CA PHE A 58 7.96 2.83 -2.59
C PHE A 58 9.09 3.71 -2.07
N GLU A 59 10.33 3.20 -2.05
CA GLU A 59 11.50 3.98 -1.62
C GLU A 59 11.71 5.21 -2.53
N LEU A 60 11.57 5.03 -3.85
CA LEU A 60 11.68 6.11 -4.83
C LEU A 60 10.53 7.12 -4.73
N GLN A 61 9.30 6.66 -4.49
CA GLN A 61 8.14 7.55 -4.29
C GLN A 61 8.26 8.37 -3.00
N LYS A 62 8.79 7.77 -1.93
CA LYS A 62 9.09 8.51 -0.69
C LYS A 62 10.09 9.62 -0.94
N GLU A 63 11.20 9.32 -1.61
CA GLU A 63 12.19 10.34 -1.99
C GLU A 63 11.57 11.41 -2.90
N GLN A 64 10.71 11.01 -3.86
CA GLN A 64 9.98 11.94 -4.71
C GLN A 64 9.10 12.90 -3.90
N ALA A 65 8.39 12.40 -2.88
CA ALA A 65 7.51 13.19 -2.02
C ALA A 65 8.31 14.16 -1.13
N GLU A 66 9.46 13.72 -0.60
CA GLU A 66 10.38 14.57 0.19
C GLU A 66 10.92 15.74 -0.67
N ILE A 67 11.38 15.44 -1.89
CA ILE A 67 11.83 16.47 -2.83
C ILE A 67 10.69 17.42 -3.20
N ALA A 68 9.48 16.88 -3.42
CA ALA A 68 8.30 17.68 -3.75
C ALA A 68 7.95 18.63 -2.61
N MET A 69 7.98 18.18 -1.35
CA MET A 69 7.77 19.03 -0.18
C MET A 69 8.79 20.17 -0.08
N ILE A 70 10.08 19.88 -0.25
CA ILE A 70 11.14 20.90 -0.26
C ILE A 70 10.88 21.93 -1.36
N THR A 71 10.46 21.46 -2.54
CA THR A 71 10.19 22.33 -3.69
C THR A 71 8.97 23.22 -3.45
N VAL A 72 7.90 22.68 -2.85
CA VAL A 72 6.69 23.44 -2.49
C VAL A 72 6.99 24.53 -1.45
N GLN A 73 7.91 24.26 -0.52
CA GLN A 73 8.34 25.23 0.50
C GLN A 73 9.34 26.27 -0.04
N SER A 74 9.85 26.09 -1.26
CA SER A 74 10.85 26.97 -1.87
C SER A 74 10.22 28.09 -2.71
N ILE A 75 10.99 29.16 -2.95
CA ILE A 75 10.54 30.27 -3.82
C ILE A 75 10.33 29.75 -5.23
N TYR A 76 9.08 29.85 -5.72
CA TYR A 76 8.74 29.49 -7.08
C TYR A 76 9.38 30.46 -8.08
N ILE A 77 10.30 29.96 -8.91
CA ILE A 77 10.86 30.69 -10.05
C ILE A 77 10.38 30.00 -11.34
N PRO A 78 9.60 30.68 -12.20
CA PRO A 78 9.19 30.13 -13.49
C PRO A 78 10.38 29.62 -14.31
N GLY A 79 10.23 28.44 -14.91
CA GLY A 79 11.27 27.83 -15.75
C GLY A 79 12.37 27.07 -14.99
N TRP A 80 12.50 27.22 -13.67
CA TRP A 80 13.55 26.55 -12.89
C TRP A 80 13.48 25.03 -12.97
N ARG A 81 12.28 24.45 -13.13
CA ARG A 81 12.08 22.99 -13.29
C ARG A 81 12.80 22.41 -14.53
N PHE A 82 13.09 23.23 -15.54
CA PHE A 82 13.72 22.77 -16.78
C PHE A 82 15.25 22.86 -16.74
N LEU A 83 15.82 23.59 -15.76
CA LEU A 83 17.27 23.70 -15.61
C LEU A 83 17.87 22.38 -15.10
N PRO A 84 19.10 22.03 -15.50
CA PRO A 84 19.76 20.78 -15.10
C PRO A 84 20.33 20.86 -13.67
N THR A 85 19.50 21.20 -12.68
CA THR A 85 19.88 21.19 -11.26
C THR A 85 19.99 19.76 -10.73
N LYS A 86 20.70 19.56 -9.61
CA LYS A 86 20.79 18.25 -8.94
C LYS A 86 19.39 17.69 -8.61
N ILE A 87 18.50 18.54 -8.10
CA ILE A 87 17.12 18.19 -7.76
C ILE A 87 16.34 17.76 -9.00
N ASN A 88 16.34 18.56 -10.07
CA ASN A 88 15.61 18.25 -11.29
C ASN A 88 16.14 16.97 -11.97
N ASN A 89 17.46 16.76 -11.96
CA ASN A 89 18.07 15.55 -12.50
C ASN A 89 17.71 14.33 -11.65
N ARG A 90 17.68 14.45 -10.31
CA ARG A 90 17.26 13.36 -9.43
C ARG A 90 15.78 13.02 -9.62
N MET A 91 14.90 14.02 -9.69
CA MET A 91 13.47 13.83 -9.97
C MET A 91 13.24 13.11 -11.30
N LYS A 92 13.95 13.51 -12.37
CA LYS A 92 13.89 12.82 -13.68
C LYS A 92 14.38 11.38 -13.60
N LYS A 93 15.42 11.10 -12.79
CA LYS A 93 15.95 9.75 -12.60
C LYS A 93 14.96 8.87 -11.82
N ILE A 94 14.42 9.38 -10.72
CA ILE A 94 13.39 8.71 -9.91
C ILE A 94 12.19 8.34 -10.79
N ASP A 95 11.68 9.29 -11.57
CA ASP A 95 10.53 9.06 -12.43
C ASP A 95 10.81 7.93 -13.44
N LYS A 96 11.98 7.96 -14.11
CA LYS A 96 12.38 6.88 -15.03
C LYS A 96 12.48 5.51 -14.37
N GLU A 97 13.01 5.44 -13.14
CA GLU A 97 13.17 4.18 -12.40
C GLU A 97 11.81 3.62 -11.95
N ILE A 98 10.89 4.47 -11.48
CA ILE A 98 9.51 4.08 -11.14
C ILE A 98 8.79 3.58 -12.40
N GLN A 99 8.86 4.32 -13.50
CA GLN A 99 8.23 3.97 -14.78
C GLN A 99 8.74 2.61 -15.30
N ALA A 100 10.05 2.38 -15.25
CA ALA A 100 10.64 1.12 -15.66
C ALA A 100 10.17 -0.06 -14.79
N SER A 101 10.10 0.13 -13.48
CA SER A 101 9.67 -0.90 -12.52
C SER A 101 8.19 -1.26 -12.72
N LEU A 102 7.32 -0.25 -12.79
CA LEU A 102 5.88 -0.43 -13.03
C LEU A 102 5.61 -1.08 -14.38
N LYS A 103 6.32 -0.67 -15.44
CA LYS A 103 6.24 -1.32 -16.75
C LYS A 103 6.63 -2.80 -16.68
N GLY A 104 7.62 -3.17 -15.85
CA GLY A 104 7.97 -4.56 -15.59
C GLY A 104 6.81 -5.36 -14.99
N ILE A 105 6.18 -4.81 -13.94
CA ILE A 105 5.03 -5.43 -13.25
C ILE A 105 3.83 -5.59 -14.21
N ILE A 106 3.48 -4.53 -14.94
CA ILE A 106 2.38 -4.53 -15.92
C ILE A 106 2.62 -5.59 -17.00
N ASN A 107 3.82 -5.62 -17.60
CA ASN A 107 4.13 -6.60 -18.64
C ASN A 107 4.11 -8.05 -18.13
N LYS A 108 4.60 -8.29 -16.90
CA LYS A 108 4.53 -9.61 -16.26
C LYS A 108 3.08 -10.04 -16.07
N ARG A 109 2.24 -9.13 -15.58
CA ARG A 109 0.81 -9.36 -15.36
C ARG A 109 0.05 -9.63 -16.65
N GLU A 110 0.25 -8.81 -17.68
CA GLU A 110 -0.37 -9.03 -19.00
C GLU A 110 -0.04 -10.41 -19.58
N LYS A 111 1.22 -10.84 -19.46
CA LYS A 111 1.66 -12.16 -19.95
C LYS A 111 0.96 -13.29 -19.20
N ALA A 112 0.88 -13.20 -17.87
CA ALA A 112 0.22 -14.20 -17.04
C ALA A 112 -1.27 -14.32 -17.36
N ILE A 113 -1.96 -13.20 -17.60
CA ILE A 113 -3.38 -13.19 -18.02
C ILE A 113 -3.53 -13.83 -19.41
N LYS A 114 -2.70 -13.45 -20.39
CA LYS A 114 -2.74 -14.02 -21.77
C LYS A 114 -2.45 -15.52 -21.79
N ALA A 115 -1.59 -16.00 -20.89
CA ALA A 115 -1.26 -17.43 -20.75
C ALA A 115 -2.32 -18.22 -19.96
N SER A 116 -3.38 -17.57 -19.46
CA SER A 116 -4.35 -18.17 -18.53
C SER A 116 -3.71 -18.74 -17.23
N GLU A 117 -2.54 -18.23 -16.87
CA GLU A 117 -1.77 -18.64 -15.68
C GLU A 117 -2.18 -17.87 -14.42
N ALA A 118 -2.86 -16.74 -14.57
CA ALA A 118 -3.39 -15.93 -13.49
C ALA A 118 -4.81 -15.46 -13.78
N ARG A 119 -5.66 -15.45 -12.74
CA ARG A 119 -6.96 -14.78 -12.79
C ARG A 119 -6.76 -13.27 -12.63
N ALA A 120 -7.56 -12.47 -13.31
CA ALA A 120 -7.61 -11.01 -13.14
C ALA A 120 -8.52 -10.62 -11.96
N ASP A 121 -8.24 -11.16 -10.78
CA ASP A 121 -8.98 -10.89 -9.56
C ASP A 121 -8.33 -9.81 -8.67
N ASP A 122 -7.15 -9.32 -9.06
CA ASP A 122 -6.51 -8.14 -8.47
C ASP A 122 -6.76 -6.87 -9.28
N LEU A 123 -6.54 -5.72 -8.64
CA LEU A 123 -6.81 -4.40 -9.20
C LEU A 123 -6.16 -4.19 -10.57
N LEU A 124 -4.88 -4.55 -10.72
CA LEU A 124 -4.16 -4.43 -11.99
C LEU A 124 -4.75 -5.34 -13.06
N GLY A 125 -5.09 -6.58 -12.72
CA GLY A 125 -5.75 -7.50 -13.63
C GLY A 125 -7.09 -6.97 -14.10
N ILE A 126 -7.93 -6.50 -13.17
CA ILE A 126 -9.25 -5.92 -13.47
C ILE A 126 -9.09 -4.70 -14.39
N LEU A 127 -8.12 -3.82 -14.11
CA LEU A 127 -7.83 -2.64 -14.93
C LEU A 127 -7.44 -3.04 -16.37
N LEU A 128 -6.52 -3.99 -16.52
CA LEU A 128 -6.05 -4.47 -17.82
C LEU A 128 -7.17 -5.15 -18.61
N GLU A 129 -7.99 -6.00 -17.98
CA GLU A 129 -9.12 -6.64 -18.64
C GLU A 129 -10.21 -5.65 -19.04
N SER A 130 -10.53 -4.70 -18.17
CA SER A 130 -11.55 -3.68 -18.45
C SER A 130 -11.11 -2.80 -19.61
N ASN A 131 -9.85 -2.37 -19.63
CA ASN A 131 -9.27 -1.61 -20.74
C ASN A 131 -9.29 -2.39 -22.07
N LEU A 132 -8.97 -3.69 -22.04
CA LEU A 132 -9.05 -4.54 -23.24
C LEU A 132 -10.49 -4.67 -23.76
N LYS A 133 -11.47 -4.85 -22.87
CA LYS A 133 -12.89 -4.92 -23.23
C LYS A 133 -13.37 -3.61 -23.86
N GLU A 134 -13.03 -2.47 -23.27
CA GLU A 134 -13.38 -1.15 -23.79
C GLU A 134 -12.84 -0.93 -25.22
N ILE A 135 -11.58 -1.30 -25.47
CA ILE A 135 -10.98 -1.22 -26.81
C ILE A 135 -11.73 -2.12 -27.80
N GLN A 136 -12.11 -3.34 -27.40
CA GLN A 136 -12.81 -4.30 -28.25
C GLN A 136 -14.24 -3.86 -28.59
N GLU A 137 -14.99 -3.36 -27.61
CA GLU A 137 -16.36 -2.85 -27.76
C GLU A 137 -16.41 -1.64 -28.72
N HIS A 138 -15.33 -0.88 -28.78
CA HIS A 138 -15.16 0.25 -29.71
C HIS A 138 -14.40 -0.12 -31.00
N GLY A 139 -14.53 -1.36 -31.47
CA GLY A 139 -14.03 -1.77 -32.79
C GLY A 139 -12.49 -1.83 -32.88
N ASN A 140 -11.82 -2.18 -31.79
CA ASN A 140 -10.36 -2.15 -31.64
C ASN A 140 -9.74 -0.75 -31.76
N ASN A 141 -10.51 0.30 -31.46
CA ASN A 141 -10.00 1.66 -31.43
C ASN A 141 -9.15 1.90 -30.17
N LYS A 142 -7.82 1.82 -30.34
CA LYS A 142 -6.84 2.05 -29.27
C LYS A 142 -6.85 3.46 -28.69
N ASN A 143 -7.53 4.42 -29.32
CA ASN A 143 -7.65 5.79 -28.81
C ASN A 143 -8.73 5.94 -27.73
N VAL A 144 -9.57 4.91 -27.51
CA VAL A 144 -10.64 4.95 -26.50
C VAL A 144 -10.16 4.41 -25.16
N GLY A 145 -9.38 3.32 -25.17
CA GLY A 145 -8.81 2.76 -23.94
C GLY A 145 -7.56 3.49 -23.45
N MET A 146 -7.16 3.16 -22.24
CA MET A 146 -5.90 3.59 -21.62
C MET A 146 -4.71 3.07 -22.41
N ASN A 147 -3.77 3.97 -22.71
CA ASN A 147 -2.47 3.57 -23.23
C ASN A 147 -1.56 3.10 -22.07
N LEU A 148 -0.41 2.48 -22.39
CA LEU A 148 0.51 1.95 -21.37
C LEU A 148 0.97 3.02 -20.36
N GLN A 149 1.18 4.26 -20.81
CA GLN A 149 1.58 5.34 -19.92
C GLN A 149 0.48 5.66 -18.90
N ASP A 150 -0.78 5.70 -19.35
CA ASP A 150 -1.92 5.96 -18.47
C ASP A 150 -2.02 4.88 -17.39
N VAL A 151 -1.86 3.60 -17.77
CA VAL A 151 -1.86 2.48 -16.82
C VAL A 151 -0.71 2.61 -15.81
N ILE A 152 0.48 3.05 -16.25
CA ILE A 152 1.61 3.28 -15.34
C ILE A 152 1.30 4.40 -14.34
N GLU A 153 0.72 5.52 -14.77
CA GLU A 153 0.36 6.63 -13.87
C GLU A 153 -0.70 6.21 -12.85
N GLU A 154 -1.70 5.43 -13.25
CA GLU A 154 -2.70 4.89 -12.32
C GLU A 154 -2.05 3.95 -11.30
N CYS A 155 -1.19 3.02 -11.75
CA CYS A 155 -0.47 2.12 -10.85
C CYS A 155 0.39 2.90 -9.86
N LYS A 156 1.12 3.93 -10.32
CA LYS A 156 1.94 4.80 -9.47
C LYS A 156 1.10 5.43 -8.36
N THR A 157 -0.10 5.90 -8.71
CA THR A 157 -1.04 6.52 -7.77
C THR A 157 -1.55 5.51 -6.73
N PHE A 158 -1.93 4.30 -7.14
CA PHE A 158 -2.37 3.25 -6.22
C PHE A 158 -1.27 2.81 -5.25
N TYR A 159 -0.03 2.64 -5.74
CA TYR A 159 1.13 2.36 -4.89
C TYR A 159 1.33 3.46 -3.83
N PHE A 160 1.27 4.73 -4.24
CA PHE A 160 1.48 5.86 -3.33
C PHE A 160 0.38 5.98 -2.27
N ALA A 161 -0.87 6.01 -2.73
CA ALA A 161 -2.03 6.23 -1.86
C ALA A 161 -2.25 5.06 -0.89
N GLY A 162 -2.01 3.82 -1.34
CA GLY A 162 -2.27 2.60 -0.58
C GLY A 162 -1.32 2.39 0.60
N GLN A 163 -0.05 2.79 0.50
CA GLN A 163 0.92 2.60 1.57
C GLN A 163 0.77 3.65 2.67
N GLU A 164 1.04 4.92 2.34
CA GLU A 164 1.30 5.95 3.36
C GLU A 164 0.07 6.25 4.20
N THR A 165 -1.12 6.27 3.59
CA THR A 165 -2.37 6.57 4.30
C THR A 165 -2.73 5.49 5.32
N ILE A 166 -2.56 4.21 4.95
CA ILE A 166 -2.89 3.08 5.83
C ILE A 166 -1.82 2.94 6.93
N ALA A 167 -0.53 3.14 6.61
CA ALA A 167 0.54 3.08 7.62
C ALA A 167 0.32 4.15 8.70
N ALA A 168 0.01 5.38 8.29
CA ALA A 168 -0.33 6.46 9.20
C ALA A 168 -1.55 6.14 10.07
N LEU A 169 -2.62 5.60 9.47
CA LEU A 169 -3.82 5.20 10.21
C LEU A 169 -3.50 4.13 11.28
N LEU A 170 -2.72 3.12 10.93
CA LEU A 170 -2.34 2.04 11.85
C LEU A 170 -1.49 2.56 13.01
N VAL A 171 -0.53 3.45 12.73
CA VAL A 171 0.32 4.06 13.78
C VAL A 171 -0.52 4.90 14.74
N TRP A 172 -1.39 5.76 14.22
CA TRP A 172 -2.30 6.55 15.07
C TRP A 172 -3.24 5.65 15.90
N THR A 173 -3.72 4.56 15.31
CA THR A 173 -4.53 3.57 16.02
C THR A 173 -3.76 2.96 17.19
N MET A 174 -2.51 2.53 16.97
CA MET A 174 -1.66 1.98 18.05
C MET A 174 -1.37 3.01 19.14
N ILE A 175 -1.10 4.27 18.78
CA ILE A 175 -0.90 5.37 19.73
C ILE A 175 -2.15 5.58 20.59
N ILE A 176 -3.34 5.62 19.97
CA ILE A 176 -4.61 5.83 20.67
C ILE A 176 -4.90 4.66 21.61
N LEU A 177 -4.74 3.42 21.14
CA LEU A 177 -4.95 2.23 21.99
C LEU A 177 -3.98 2.20 23.17
N GLY A 178 -2.70 2.53 22.95
CA GLY A 178 -1.70 2.63 24.01
C GLY A 178 -1.99 3.74 25.03
N ARG A 179 -2.59 4.85 24.57
CA ARG A 179 -3.00 5.97 25.45
C ARG A 179 -4.28 5.68 26.24
N TYR A 180 -5.16 4.81 25.74
CA TYR A 180 -6.43 4.47 26.38
C TYR A 180 -6.54 2.96 26.68
N PRO A 181 -5.89 2.45 27.75
CA PRO A 181 -5.84 1.03 28.04
C PRO A 181 -7.20 0.35 28.24
N SER A 182 -8.21 1.08 28.72
CA SER A 182 -9.58 0.57 28.85
C SER A 182 -10.20 0.23 27.49
N TRP A 183 -9.95 1.04 26.47
CA TRP A 183 -10.39 0.78 25.10
C TRP A 183 -9.57 -0.34 24.46
N GLN A 184 -8.26 -0.40 24.72
CA GLN A 184 -7.42 -1.51 24.27
C GLN A 184 -7.88 -2.85 24.86
N ALA A 185 -8.19 -2.90 26.15
CA ALA A 185 -8.69 -4.10 26.81
C ALA A 185 -10.03 -4.56 26.22
N ARG A 186 -10.97 -3.64 26.01
CA ARG A 186 -12.28 -3.93 25.39
C ARG A 186 -12.14 -4.44 23.95
N ALA A 187 -11.28 -3.82 23.15
CA ALA A 187 -11.01 -4.27 21.78
C ALA A 187 -10.41 -5.69 21.78
N ARG A 188 -9.47 -5.98 22.68
CA ARG A 188 -8.86 -7.31 22.82
C ARG A 188 -9.87 -8.36 23.27
N GLU A 189 -10.72 -8.03 24.24
CA GLU A 189 -11.76 -8.91 24.74
C GLU A 189 -12.78 -9.24 23.63
N GLU A 190 -13.22 -8.25 22.87
CA GLU A 190 -14.13 -8.45 21.73
C GLU A 190 -13.53 -9.41 20.69
N VAL A 191 -12.26 -9.20 20.30
CA VAL A 191 -11.57 -10.09 19.35
C VAL A 191 -11.49 -11.52 19.90
N LEU A 192 -11.18 -11.70 21.19
CA LEU A 192 -11.13 -13.01 21.82
C LEU A 192 -12.51 -13.68 21.92
N GLN A 193 -13.58 -12.92 22.14
CA GLN A 193 -14.94 -13.45 22.17
C GLN A 193 -15.41 -13.92 20.80
N VAL A 194 -15.08 -13.17 19.74
CA VAL A 194 -15.51 -13.48 18.37
C VAL A 194 -14.65 -14.57 17.73
N PHE A 195 -13.33 -14.50 17.88
CA PHE A 195 -12.40 -15.38 17.17
C PHE A 195 -11.69 -16.41 18.07
N GLY A 196 -11.69 -16.21 19.38
CA GLY A 196 -10.93 -17.06 20.31
C GLY A 196 -9.44 -17.06 19.99
N LYS A 197 -8.86 -18.26 19.81
CA LYS A 197 -7.47 -18.45 19.34
C LYS A 197 -7.39 -18.73 17.84
N ASN A 198 -8.52 -18.72 17.14
CA ASN A 198 -8.55 -19.03 15.73
C ASN A 198 -8.10 -17.82 14.90
N LYS A 199 -7.65 -18.11 13.68
CA LYS A 199 -7.36 -17.08 12.69
C LYS A 199 -8.61 -16.23 12.40
N PRO A 200 -8.52 -14.89 12.35
CA PRO A 200 -9.65 -14.06 11.98
C PRO A 200 -10.16 -14.35 10.56
N GLU A 201 -11.45 -14.65 10.44
CA GLU A 201 -12.16 -14.85 9.18
C GLU A 201 -13.00 -13.63 8.79
N PHE A 202 -13.34 -13.50 7.50
CA PHE A 202 -14.07 -12.31 7.01
C PHE A 202 -15.40 -12.12 7.71
N ASP A 203 -16.18 -13.19 7.83
CA ASP A 203 -17.54 -13.15 8.36
C ASP A 203 -17.54 -12.72 9.84
N GLY A 204 -16.50 -13.13 10.57
CA GLY A 204 -16.28 -12.71 11.95
C GLY A 204 -16.05 -11.22 12.13
N LEU A 205 -15.52 -10.51 11.12
CA LEU A 205 -15.22 -9.08 11.22
C LEU A 205 -16.49 -8.23 11.43
N ASN A 206 -17.62 -8.66 10.88
CA ASN A 206 -18.91 -7.98 11.05
C ASN A 206 -19.43 -8.03 12.49
N HIS A 207 -18.87 -8.91 13.33
CA HIS A 207 -19.22 -9.03 14.74
C HIS A 207 -18.37 -8.14 15.64
N LEU A 208 -17.32 -7.50 15.13
CA LEU A 208 -16.52 -6.53 15.87
C LEU A 208 -17.22 -5.17 15.86
N LYS A 209 -17.63 -4.67 17.03
CA LYS A 209 -18.33 -3.39 17.21
C LYS A 209 -17.43 -2.33 17.84
N VAL A 210 -16.54 -2.73 18.74
CA VAL A 210 -15.61 -1.84 19.44
C VAL A 210 -14.45 -1.45 18.53
N VAL A 211 -13.89 -2.42 17.80
CA VAL A 211 -12.74 -2.21 16.91
C VAL A 211 -13.02 -1.13 15.84
N PRO A 212 -14.14 -1.16 15.08
CA PRO A 212 -14.49 -0.08 14.14
C PRO A 212 -14.68 1.29 14.80
N THR A 213 -15.23 1.31 16.03
CA THR A 213 -15.57 2.55 16.74
C THR A 213 -14.34 3.28 17.27
N SER A 214 -13.26 2.56 17.63
CA SER A 214 -11.97 3.18 17.96
C SER A 214 -11.36 3.96 16.79
N PHE A 215 -11.68 3.60 15.53
CA PHE A 215 -11.24 4.36 14.35
C PHE A 215 -12.05 5.65 14.13
N LEU A 216 -13.34 5.64 14.45
CA LEU A 216 -14.24 6.79 14.22
C LEU A 216 -14.07 7.91 15.26
N SER A 217 -13.61 7.59 16.47
CA SER A 217 -13.36 8.61 17.51
C SER A 217 -12.28 9.63 17.12
N TYR A 218 -11.39 9.32 16.16
CA TYR A 218 -10.36 10.24 15.67
C TYR A 218 -10.95 11.40 14.86
N ARG A 219 -12.06 11.16 14.14
CA ARG A 219 -12.71 12.17 13.28
C ARG A 219 -13.39 13.30 14.06
N ASN A 220 -13.54 13.16 15.38
CA ASN A 220 -14.23 14.12 16.26
C ASN A 220 -13.29 14.83 17.26
N ILE A 221 -11.97 14.70 17.12
CA ILE A 221 -10.97 15.36 18.00
C ILE A 221 -10.25 16.52 17.27
N SER A 222 -10.73 16.92 16.08
CA SER A 222 -10.27 18.10 15.34
C SER A 222 -11.29 19.23 15.39
#